data_AF-A0A519YHL1-F1
#
_entry.id   AF-A0A519YHL1-F1
#
_cell.length_a   1.000
_cell.length_b   1.000
_cell.length_c   1.000
_cell.angle_alpha   90.00
_cell.angle_beta   90.00
_cell.angle_gamma   90.00
#
_symmetry.space_group_name_H-M   'P 1'
#
loop_
_entity.id
_entity.type
_entity.pdbx_description
1 polymer ?
#
loop_
_entity_poly.entity_id
_entity_poly.type
_entity_poly.pdbx_seq_one_letter_code
_entity_poly.pdbx_strand_id
1 'polypeptide(L)'
;MANNTATVTYTAPGVFSANVVDVVGYTVSASNIGTNAVNAYEGSAPAVYLNNTTSAIVRASGGCTDTNNNSADFTGISFSNNQTAPRNSSTTANNCPNPVLVANPSALNFSAPTGQAATVATYTLTGFNLAANAPIAISSGDPSVLVSTTGTLGSFTRTASVTTTASGTLTQTVTVRFTAPATVGTTTTTISNMDANNHAAPVTVLGSAVMAYTWNGATSTSYNTPANWTPTRTTPSNADILVFDGASTPMPTVVLDYAAAQTVGQLLFSNNVSATLSTDDSRTLTLDNNLPGDDFTISTGSIVTIINNTNAAAVGL
;
A
#
# COMPACT_ATOMS: atom_id res chain seq x y z
N MET A 1 22.27 16.64 -49.31
CA MET A 1 21.37 16.91 -48.17
C MET A 1 21.20 18.42 -48.07
N ALA A 2 19.99 18.95 -48.28
CA ALA A 2 19.74 20.37 -48.11
C ALA A 2 19.77 20.68 -46.60
N ASN A 3 20.67 21.56 -46.18
CA ASN A 3 20.70 22.07 -44.82
C ASN A 3 19.59 23.12 -44.69
N ASN A 4 18.37 22.68 -44.43
CA ASN A 4 17.28 23.58 -44.07
C ASN A 4 17.53 24.07 -42.64
N THR A 5 18.21 25.21 -42.52
CA THR A 5 18.42 25.88 -41.24
C THR A 5 17.10 26.53 -40.82
N ALA A 6 16.33 25.86 -39.98
CA ALA A 6 15.17 26.46 -39.33
C ALA A 6 15.67 27.30 -38.14
N THR A 7 15.55 28.62 -38.23
CA THR A 7 15.82 29.51 -37.09
C THR A 7 14.65 29.43 -36.12
N VAL A 8 14.87 28.86 -34.94
CA VAL A 8 13.93 28.96 -33.82
C VAL A 8 14.24 30.25 -33.08
N THR A 9 13.31 31.20 -33.11
CA THR A 9 13.41 32.44 -32.33
C THR A 9 12.64 32.25 -31.03
N TYR A 10 13.31 32.41 -29.89
CA TYR A 10 12.69 32.38 -28.57
C TYR A 10 12.93 33.72 -27.88
N THR A 11 11.84 34.39 -27.47
CA THR A 11 11.90 35.59 -26.63
C THR A 11 11.70 35.15 -25.19
N ALA A 12 12.77 35.23 -24.40
CA ALA A 12 12.70 34.88 -22.99
C ALA A 12 11.84 35.88 -22.20
N PRO A 13 11.07 35.42 -21.21
CA PRO A 13 10.37 36.32 -20.31
C PRO A 13 11.40 37.05 -19.42
N GLY A 14 11.09 38.30 -19.00
CA GLY A 14 11.96 39.06 -18.08
C GLY A 14 12.08 38.44 -16.68
N VAL A 15 11.25 37.45 -16.38
CA VAL A 15 11.27 36.59 -15.20
C VAL A 15 10.80 35.21 -15.64
N PHE A 16 11.59 34.17 -15.38
CA PHE A 16 11.15 32.80 -15.62
C PHE A 16 10.02 32.45 -14.65
N SER A 17 8.91 31.92 -15.17
CA SER A 17 7.89 31.28 -14.32
C SER A 17 8.45 29.98 -13.77
N ALA A 18 7.99 29.53 -12.60
CA ALA A 18 8.42 28.27 -11.97
C ALA A 18 8.30 26.99 -12.85
N ASN A 19 7.66 27.07 -14.03
CA ASN A 19 7.39 25.95 -14.93
C ASN A 19 8.35 25.86 -16.14
N VAL A 20 9.24 26.84 -16.36
CA VAL A 20 10.32 26.76 -17.36
C VAL A 20 11.62 26.98 -16.60
N VAL A 21 12.30 25.87 -16.30
CA VAL A 21 13.45 25.81 -15.39
C VAL A 21 14.73 26.06 -16.19
N ASP A 22 15.01 25.26 -17.22
CA ASP A 22 16.23 25.41 -18.01
C ASP A 22 16.01 25.85 -19.45
N VAL A 23 16.67 26.92 -19.90
CA VAL A 23 16.84 27.24 -21.33
C VAL A 23 18.30 27.08 -21.73
N VAL A 24 18.54 26.16 -22.67
CA VAL A 24 19.88 25.87 -23.22
C VAL A 24 19.80 25.90 -24.74
N GLY A 25 20.77 26.54 -25.38
CA GLY A 25 20.75 26.72 -26.82
C GLY A 25 22.13 26.90 -27.43
N TYR A 26 22.17 26.76 -28.76
CA TYR A 26 23.34 26.99 -29.57
C TYR A 26 23.30 28.44 -30.08
N THR A 27 24.37 29.23 -29.91
CA THR A 27 24.49 30.53 -30.62
C THR A 27 25.71 30.53 -31.53
N VAL A 28 25.65 31.34 -32.57
CA VAL A 28 26.63 31.30 -33.67
C VAL A 28 27.76 32.32 -33.53
N SER A 29 27.84 33.12 -32.46
CA SER A 29 29.04 33.95 -32.22
C SER A 29 29.20 34.48 -30.79
N ALA A 30 30.37 34.23 -30.19
CA ALA A 30 30.83 34.84 -28.93
C ALA A 30 31.09 36.35 -29.06
N SER A 31 31.18 36.90 -30.28
CA SER A 31 31.36 38.33 -30.51
C SER A 31 30.06 39.15 -30.40
N ASN A 32 28.91 38.48 -30.27
CA ASN A 32 27.58 39.10 -30.12
C ASN A 32 26.92 38.74 -28.76
N ILE A 33 27.71 38.74 -27.68
CA ILE A 33 27.20 38.67 -26.29
C ILE A 33 26.48 39.98 -25.88
N GLY A 34 26.20 40.87 -26.84
CA GLY A 34 25.24 41.96 -26.72
C GLY A 34 23.92 41.58 -27.39
N THR A 35 22.83 41.64 -26.61
CA THR A 35 21.41 41.57 -27.02
C THR A 35 20.89 40.32 -27.74
N ASN A 36 21.73 39.41 -28.27
CA ASN A 36 21.29 38.25 -29.07
C ASN A 36 21.89 36.89 -28.65
N ALA A 37 22.66 36.82 -27.56
CA ALA A 37 23.06 35.54 -26.97
C ALA A 37 21.87 34.93 -26.20
N VAL A 38 21.89 33.62 -25.91
CA VAL A 38 20.98 33.00 -24.92
C VAL A 38 21.32 33.61 -23.55
N ASN A 39 20.80 34.80 -23.29
CA ASN A 39 20.87 35.54 -22.03
C ASN A 39 19.81 35.06 -21.04
N ALA A 40 18.97 34.13 -21.50
CA ALA A 40 17.93 33.46 -20.76
C ALA A 40 18.56 32.26 -20.06
N TYR A 41 19.00 32.46 -18.82
CA TYR A 41 19.51 31.39 -17.96
C TYR A 41 19.05 31.65 -16.53
N GLU A 42 18.97 30.58 -15.74
CA GLU A 42 18.80 30.68 -14.31
C GLU A 42 20.16 30.57 -13.58
N GLY A 43 20.18 31.05 -12.34
CA GLY A 43 21.36 31.07 -11.49
C GLY A 43 22.38 32.14 -11.87
N SER A 44 23.66 31.81 -11.69
CA SER A 44 24.75 32.79 -11.73
C SER A 44 25.34 33.05 -13.12
N ALA A 45 25.13 32.13 -14.08
CA ALA A 45 25.69 32.23 -15.43
C ALA A 45 24.99 31.25 -16.39
N PRO A 46 25.07 31.50 -17.72
CA PRO A 46 24.54 30.58 -18.73
C PRO A 46 25.32 29.26 -18.78
N ALA A 47 24.71 28.24 -19.40
CA ALA A 47 25.39 27.01 -19.78
C ALA A 47 26.59 27.29 -20.71
N VAL A 48 27.53 26.33 -20.79
CA VAL A 48 28.73 26.42 -21.64
C VAL A 48 28.37 26.79 -23.08
N TYR A 49 29.07 27.80 -23.59
CA TYR A 49 28.97 28.22 -24.99
C TYR A 49 29.67 27.22 -25.92
N LEU A 50 28.96 26.77 -26.96
CA LEU A 50 29.51 25.92 -28.01
C LEU A 50 29.60 26.67 -29.34
N ASN A 51 30.72 26.54 -30.04
CA ASN A 51 31.00 27.24 -31.30
C ASN A 51 31.43 26.31 -32.44
N ASN A 52 31.25 25.00 -32.29
CA ASN A 52 31.67 24.00 -33.26
C ASN A 52 30.64 22.87 -33.41
N THR A 53 30.45 22.40 -34.65
CA THR A 53 29.47 21.36 -34.98
C THR A 53 29.80 19.98 -34.39
N THR A 54 30.93 19.85 -33.68
CA THR A 54 31.42 18.62 -33.06
C THR A 54 31.26 18.62 -31.55
N SER A 55 30.42 19.48 -30.98
CA SER A 55 30.15 19.51 -29.53
C SER A 55 28.65 19.50 -29.24
N ALA A 56 28.26 18.96 -28.09
CA ALA A 56 26.90 19.10 -27.56
C ALA A 56 26.92 19.56 -26.10
N ILE A 57 25.83 20.21 -25.68
CA ILE A 57 25.59 20.51 -24.28
C ILE A 57 24.83 19.31 -23.70
N VAL A 58 25.32 18.78 -22.60
CA VAL A 58 24.64 17.74 -21.82
C VAL A 58 24.41 18.24 -20.41
N ARG A 59 23.36 17.76 -19.75
CA ARG A 59 23.21 18.01 -18.32
C ARG A 59 24.38 17.39 -17.56
N ALA A 60 24.97 18.17 -16.65
CA ALA A 60 25.97 17.73 -15.69
C ALA A 60 25.41 16.55 -14.88
N SER A 61 26.30 15.65 -14.45
CA SER A 61 25.90 14.39 -13.79
C SER A 61 24.86 13.56 -14.58
N GLY A 62 24.73 13.80 -15.89
CA GLY A 62 23.73 13.21 -16.78
C GLY A 62 22.27 13.55 -16.45
N GLY A 63 22.01 14.72 -15.84
CA GLY A 63 20.66 15.22 -15.55
C GLY A 63 20.19 15.03 -14.11
N CYS A 64 21.14 14.77 -13.22
CA CYS A 64 20.87 14.25 -11.88
C CYS A 64 21.15 15.21 -10.75
N THR A 65 21.68 16.36 -11.13
CA THR A 65 21.77 17.56 -10.33
C THR A 65 21.06 18.64 -11.14
N ASP A 66 20.10 19.29 -10.51
CA ASP A 66 19.44 20.49 -10.99
C ASP A 66 19.48 21.48 -9.81
N THR A 67 20.38 22.45 -9.91
CA THR A 67 20.65 23.44 -8.87
C THR A 67 19.95 24.77 -9.14
N ASN A 68 19.05 24.79 -10.13
CA ASN A 68 18.52 25.99 -10.75
C ASN A 68 19.64 26.96 -11.22
N ASN A 69 20.75 26.40 -11.74
CA ASN A 69 21.90 27.18 -12.19
C ASN A 69 22.53 26.54 -13.42
N ASN A 70 22.21 27.07 -14.60
CA ASN A 70 22.62 26.49 -15.89
C ASN A 70 24.13 26.30 -16.03
N SER A 71 24.94 27.21 -15.47
CA SER A 71 26.40 27.07 -15.51
C SER A 71 26.95 25.90 -14.67
N ALA A 72 26.20 25.45 -13.66
CA ALA A 72 26.52 24.29 -12.85
C ALA A 72 25.87 23.00 -13.41
N ASP A 73 24.67 23.12 -13.97
CA ASP A 73 23.82 21.99 -14.37
C ASP A 73 24.08 21.51 -15.81
N PHE A 74 24.89 22.23 -16.60
CA PHE A 74 25.22 21.86 -17.97
C PHE A 74 26.72 21.93 -18.26
N THR A 75 27.20 20.94 -19.03
CA THR A 75 28.59 20.88 -19.49
C THR A 75 28.65 20.64 -21.00
N GLY A 76 29.66 21.22 -21.63
CA GLY A 76 29.98 20.97 -23.03
C GLY A 76 30.81 19.71 -23.18
N ILE A 77 30.42 18.83 -24.11
CA ILE A 77 31.21 17.66 -24.50
C ILE A 77 31.62 17.81 -25.97
N SER A 78 32.88 17.49 -26.29
CA SER A 78 33.41 17.46 -27.64
C SER A 78 33.46 16.01 -28.15
N PHE A 79 33.00 15.79 -29.38
CA PHE A 79 33.09 14.49 -30.05
C PHE A 79 34.43 14.36 -30.75
N SER A 80 35.21 13.37 -30.35
CA SER A 80 36.20 12.78 -31.25
C SER A 80 35.48 11.87 -32.26
N ASN A 81 36.18 11.53 -33.33
CA ASN A 81 35.68 11.03 -34.63
C ASN A 81 34.87 9.70 -34.61
N ASN A 82 34.37 9.26 -33.46
CA ASN A 82 33.59 8.03 -33.30
C ASN A 82 32.65 8.01 -32.07
N GLN A 83 32.27 9.17 -31.51
CA GLN A 83 31.38 9.24 -30.35
C GLN A 83 30.04 9.88 -30.74
N THR A 84 28.97 9.08 -30.77
CA THR A 84 27.59 9.52 -31.06
C THR A 84 26.92 10.04 -29.79
N ALA A 85 26.29 11.21 -29.89
CA ALA A 85 25.76 11.93 -28.72
C ALA A 85 24.33 12.48 -28.78
N PRO A 86 23.46 12.13 -29.75
CA PRO A 86 22.05 12.11 -29.43
C PRO A 86 21.79 10.85 -28.60
N ARG A 87 21.49 11.03 -27.30
CA ARG A 87 20.76 9.99 -26.58
C ARG A 87 19.44 9.79 -27.31
N ASN A 88 19.17 8.56 -27.74
CA ASN A 88 17.91 8.17 -28.34
C ASN A 88 17.16 7.24 -27.38
N SER A 89 15.98 6.77 -27.77
CA SER A 89 15.18 5.82 -26.99
C SER A 89 15.87 4.47 -26.73
N SER A 90 17.02 4.19 -27.33
CA SER A 90 17.84 2.99 -27.07
C SER A 90 19.02 3.23 -26.12
N THR A 91 19.31 4.48 -25.73
CA THR A 91 20.32 4.76 -24.71
C THR A 91 19.80 4.46 -23.31
N THR A 92 20.60 3.77 -22.49
CA THR A 92 20.27 3.49 -21.09
C THR A 92 19.94 4.78 -20.36
N ALA A 93 18.79 4.81 -19.70
CA ALA A 93 18.36 5.93 -18.88
C ALA A 93 19.42 6.22 -17.79
N ASN A 94 19.79 7.50 -17.64
CA ASN A 94 20.65 7.91 -16.54
C ASN A 94 19.77 8.19 -15.32
N ASN A 95 19.68 7.23 -14.42
CA ASN A 95 18.89 7.35 -13.20
C ASN A 95 19.66 8.19 -12.17
N CYS A 96 18.98 9.18 -11.60
CA CYS A 96 19.61 10.17 -10.72
C CYS A 96 19.77 9.70 -9.29
N PRO A 97 20.88 10.07 -8.63
CA PRO A 97 21.71 9.22 -7.82
C PRO A 97 21.19 9.12 -6.38
N ASN A 98 19.97 9.57 -6.12
CA ASN A 98 19.39 9.42 -4.80
C ASN A 98 18.81 8.02 -4.71
N PRO A 99 19.42 7.14 -3.88
CA PRO A 99 18.84 5.85 -3.64
C PRO A 99 17.46 6.07 -3.05
N VAL A 100 16.47 5.42 -3.63
CA VAL A 100 15.08 5.54 -3.20
C VAL A 100 14.54 4.16 -2.92
N LEU A 101 13.77 4.07 -1.85
CA LEU A 101 13.00 2.90 -1.48
C LEU A 101 11.55 3.36 -1.30
N VAL A 102 10.60 2.61 -1.86
CA VAL A 102 9.16 2.94 -1.81
C VAL A 102 8.37 1.68 -1.50
N ALA A 103 7.39 1.80 -0.60
CA ALA A 103 6.44 0.73 -0.32
C ALA A 103 5.04 1.18 -0.78
N ASN A 104 4.34 0.30 -1.50
CA ASN A 104 2.99 0.57 -1.99
C ASN A 104 2.07 -0.66 -1.84
N PRO A 105 0.94 -0.56 -1.12
CA PRO A 105 0.52 0.61 -0.34
C PRO A 105 1.46 0.88 0.85
N SER A 106 1.46 2.13 1.34
CA SER A 106 2.22 2.54 2.53
C SER A 106 1.46 2.29 3.85
N ALA A 107 0.24 1.76 3.77
CA ALA A 107 -0.57 1.38 4.91
C ALA A 107 -1.33 0.07 4.65
N LEU A 108 -1.44 -0.76 5.67
CA LEU A 108 -2.20 -2.01 5.67
C LEU A 108 -3.15 -2.03 6.87
N ASN A 109 -4.38 -2.49 6.61
CA ASN A 109 -5.41 -2.63 7.63
C ASN A 109 -5.78 -4.11 7.78
N PHE A 110 -5.84 -4.58 9.02
CA PHE A 110 -6.21 -5.94 9.38
C PHE A 110 -7.31 -5.93 10.44
N SER A 111 -8.14 -6.97 10.41
CA SER A 111 -9.02 -7.33 11.52
C SER A 111 -8.98 -8.84 11.70
N ALA A 112 -8.98 -9.29 12.94
CA ALA A 112 -9.10 -10.69 13.28
C ALA A 112 -9.74 -10.88 14.66
N PRO A 113 -10.42 -12.02 14.89
CA PRO A 113 -10.78 -12.48 16.22
C PRO A 113 -9.58 -12.49 17.16
N THR A 114 -9.78 -12.16 18.43
CA THR A 114 -8.74 -12.27 19.46
C THR A 114 -8.04 -13.64 19.43
N GLY A 115 -6.71 -13.64 19.41
CA GLY A 115 -5.90 -14.87 19.37
C GLY A 115 -5.83 -15.57 18.01
N GLN A 116 -6.49 -15.05 16.98
CA GLN A 116 -6.45 -15.59 15.63
C GLN A 116 -5.62 -14.72 14.68
N ALA A 117 -5.25 -15.29 13.54
CA ALA A 117 -4.59 -14.54 12.48
C ALA A 117 -5.60 -13.98 11.48
N ALA A 118 -5.37 -12.75 11.04
CA ALA A 118 -6.09 -12.15 9.94
C ALA A 118 -5.70 -12.81 8.60
N THR A 119 -6.52 -12.57 7.58
CA THR A 119 -6.12 -12.76 6.19
C THR A 119 -4.84 -11.97 5.91
N VAL A 120 -3.92 -12.56 5.17
CA VAL A 120 -2.67 -11.89 4.81
C VAL A 120 -2.93 -10.73 3.86
N ALA A 121 -2.14 -9.67 3.99
CA ALA A 121 -2.13 -8.55 3.05
C ALA A 121 -0.74 -8.42 2.42
N THR A 122 -0.63 -7.71 1.31
CA THR A 122 0.65 -7.53 0.62
C THR A 122 0.93 -6.06 0.31
N TYR A 123 2.21 -5.74 0.21
CA TYR A 123 2.68 -4.50 -0.42
C TYR A 123 3.85 -4.80 -1.35
N THR A 124 4.04 -3.96 -2.35
CA THR A 124 5.21 -3.99 -3.23
C THR A 124 6.26 -3.04 -2.69
N LEU A 125 7.46 -3.56 -2.44
CA LEU A 125 8.65 -2.80 -2.11
C LEU A 125 9.47 -2.61 -3.39
N THR A 126 9.62 -1.36 -3.83
CA THR A 126 10.43 -0.98 -4.99
C THR A 126 11.62 -0.15 -4.56
N GLY A 127 12.73 -0.32 -5.27
CA GLY A 127 13.96 0.42 -4.99
C GLY A 127 14.76 0.72 -6.25
N PHE A 128 15.38 1.89 -6.29
CA PHE A 128 16.21 2.35 -7.40
C PHE A 128 17.48 3.00 -6.88
N ASN A 129 18.58 2.83 -7.63
CA ASN A 129 19.90 3.40 -7.32
C ASN A 129 20.42 3.03 -5.92
N LEU A 130 19.97 1.88 -5.38
CA LEU A 130 20.47 1.32 -4.14
C LEU A 130 21.84 0.67 -4.38
N ALA A 131 22.57 0.38 -3.32
CA ALA A 131 23.81 -0.39 -3.43
C ALA A 131 23.52 -1.75 -4.10
N ALA A 132 24.35 -2.14 -5.07
CA ALA A 132 24.18 -3.39 -5.81
C ALA A 132 24.40 -4.62 -4.91
N ASN A 133 23.56 -5.65 -5.05
CA ASN A 133 23.60 -6.88 -4.25
C ASN A 133 23.57 -6.62 -2.73
N ALA A 134 22.95 -5.52 -2.30
CA ALA A 134 22.87 -5.13 -0.90
C ALA A 134 21.58 -5.66 -0.25
N PRO A 135 21.63 -6.06 1.02
CA PRO A 135 20.44 -6.48 1.75
C PRO A 135 19.54 -5.28 2.07
N ILE A 136 18.24 -5.49 1.94
CA ILE A 136 17.18 -4.65 2.50
C ILE A 136 16.54 -5.43 3.64
N ALA A 137 16.64 -4.88 4.84
CA ALA A 137 15.99 -5.43 6.01
C ALA A 137 14.52 -5.01 6.05
N ILE A 138 13.64 -5.98 6.34
CA ILE A 138 12.21 -5.77 6.51
C ILE A 138 11.88 -6.24 7.92
N SER A 139 11.48 -5.32 8.80
CA SER A 139 11.29 -5.66 10.22
C SER A 139 10.04 -5.02 10.82
N SER A 140 9.37 -5.75 11.71
CA SER A 140 8.29 -5.25 12.56
C SER A 140 8.74 -5.17 14.01
N GLY A 141 8.51 -4.03 14.66
CA GLY A 141 8.71 -3.85 16.10
C GLY A 141 7.72 -4.64 16.96
N ASP A 142 6.56 -5.00 16.41
CA ASP A 142 5.46 -5.63 17.12
C ASP A 142 5.41 -7.15 16.85
N PRO A 143 5.34 -8.01 17.89
CA PRO A 143 5.27 -9.47 17.71
C PRO A 143 3.96 -9.95 17.06
N SER A 144 2.89 -9.15 17.06
CA SER A 144 1.64 -9.47 16.38
C SER A 144 1.73 -9.29 14.86
N VAL A 145 2.73 -8.56 14.36
CA VAL A 145 2.89 -8.29 12.92
C VAL A 145 4.13 -9.03 12.40
N LEU A 146 3.88 -9.97 11.50
CA LEU A 146 4.90 -10.80 10.87
C LEU A 146 4.97 -10.52 9.37
N VAL A 147 6.15 -10.69 8.79
CA VAL A 147 6.43 -10.44 7.38
C VAL A 147 6.99 -11.70 6.72
N SER A 148 6.80 -11.81 5.40
CA SER A 148 7.40 -12.85 4.56
C SER A 148 7.65 -12.31 3.15
N THR A 149 8.76 -12.72 2.54
CA THR A 149 9.13 -12.39 1.16
C THR A 149 8.72 -13.48 0.16
N THR A 150 8.25 -14.62 0.64
CA THR A 150 7.80 -15.75 -0.19
C THR A 150 6.30 -16.01 -0.09
N GLY A 151 5.64 -15.52 0.98
CA GLY A 151 4.23 -15.76 1.26
C GLY A 151 3.88 -17.18 1.72
N THR A 152 4.86 -18.09 1.79
CA THR A 152 4.63 -19.49 2.16
C THR A 152 4.32 -19.64 3.64
N LEU A 153 3.39 -20.53 4.00
CA LEU A 153 3.12 -20.87 5.40
C LEU A 153 4.41 -21.33 6.11
N GLY A 154 4.67 -20.81 7.30
CA GLY A 154 5.90 -21.08 8.07
C GLY A 154 7.08 -20.12 7.76
N SER A 155 7.00 -19.28 6.73
CA SER A 155 8.03 -18.28 6.42
C SER A 155 7.83 -16.93 7.13
N PHE A 156 6.72 -16.77 7.87
CA PHE A 156 6.39 -15.53 8.55
C PHE A 156 7.25 -15.34 9.80
N THR A 157 7.99 -14.25 9.84
CA THR A 157 8.90 -13.90 10.93
C THR A 157 8.77 -12.41 11.25
N ARG A 158 9.38 -11.96 12.35
CA ARG A 158 9.47 -10.51 12.66
C ARG A 158 10.43 -9.75 11.76
N THR A 159 11.38 -10.47 11.17
CA THR A 159 12.43 -9.91 10.31
C THR A 159 12.64 -10.80 9.10
N ALA A 160 12.57 -10.21 7.93
CA ALA A 160 12.95 -10.82 6.66
C ALA A 160 14.00 -9.94 5.96
N SER A 161 14.63 -10.48 4.93
CA SER A 161 15.53 -9.72 4.07
C SER A 161 15.33 -10.08 2.61
N VAL A 162 15.60 -9.11 1.75
CA VAL A 162 15.75 -9.28 0.31
C VAL A 162 17.02 -8.62 -0.15
N THR A 163 17.54 -9.01 -1.30
CA THR A 163 18.77 -8.43 -1.86
C THR A 163 18.42 -7.66 -3.12
N THR A 164 18.99 -6.46 -3.27
CA THR A 164 18.89 -5.69 -4.52
C THR A 164 19.59 -6.45 -5.65
N THR A 165 19.21 -6.15 -6.89
CA THR A 165 19.89 -6.71 -8.07
C THR A 165 21.32 -6.17 -8.20
N ALA A 166 22.09 -6.75 -9.12
CA ALA A 166 23.41 -6.23 -9.48
C ALA A 166 23.37 -4.80 -10.05
N SER A 167 22.20 -4.32 -10.51
CA SER A 167 22.00 -2.95 -10.96
C SER A 167 21.48 -2.01 -9.87
N GLY A 168 21.40 -2.45 -8.61
CA GLY A 168 20.92 -1.62 -7.51
C GLY A 168 19.41 -1.36 -7.54
N THR A 169 18.65 -2.24 -8.19
CA THR A 169 17.18 -2.15 -8.24
C THR A 169 16.53 -3.19 -7.35
N LEU A 170 15.29 -2.94 -6.93
CA LEU A 170 14.47 -3.90 -6.19
C LEU A 170 13.02 -3.82 -6.67
N THR A 171 12.37 -4.97 -6.78
CA THR A 171 10.92 -5.09 -6.83
C THR A 171 10.56 -6.39 -6.13
N GLN A 172 9.96 -6.29 -4.95
CA GLN A 172 9.59 -7.43 -4.11
C GLN A 172 8.16 -7.29 -3.64
N THR A 173 7.36 -8.35 -3.76
CA THR A 173 6.08 -8.46 -3.05
C THR A 173 6.35 -8.97 -1.63
N VAL A 174 5.99 -8.18 -0.63
CA VAL A 174 6.08 -8.56 0.77
C VAL A 174 4.69 -8.93 1.26
N THR A 175 4.58 -10.09 1.89
CA THR A 175 3.34 -10.56 2.52
C THR A 175 3.41 -10.29 4.01
N VAL A 176 2.34 -9.75 4.56
CA VAL A 176 2.21 -9.34 5.96
C VAL A 176 1.06 -10.13 6.59
N ARG A 177 1.31 -10.63 7.79
CA ARG A 177 0.32 -11.32 8.61
C ARG A 177 0.19 -10.62 9.95
N PHE A 178 -1.03 -10.29 10.33
CA PHE A 178 -1.37 -9.83 11.67
C PHE A 178 -1.95 -11.00 12.48
N THR A 179 -1.45 -11.20 13.70
CA THR A 179 -2.00 -12.13 14.69
C THR A 179 -2.60 -11.32 15.82
N ALA A 180 -3.94 -11.26 15.89
CA ALA A 180 -4.64 -10.47 16.88
C ALA A 180 -4.22 -10.91 18.30
N PRO A 181 -3.89 -9.96 19.19
CA PRO A 181 -3.68 -10.25 20.60
C PRO A 181 -4.86 -11.00 21.23
N ALA A 182 -4.61 -11.67 22.35
CA ALA A 182 -5.66 -12.37 23.11
C ALA A 182 -6.68 -11.41 23.77
N THR A 183 -6.40 -10.11 23.74
CA THR A 183 -7.27 -9.05 24.25
C THR A 183 -7.74 -8.18 23.10
N VAL A 184 -8.99 -7.71 23.16
CA VAL A 184 -9.54 -6.73 22.22
C VAL A 184 -8.71 -5.45 22.24
N GLY A 185 -8.57 -4.85 21.07
CA GLY A 185 -7.98 -3.53 20.92
C GLY A 185 -7.43 -3.31 19.53
N THR A 186 -6.82 -2.15 19.35
CA THR A 186 -6.15 -1.78 18.12
C THR A 186 -4.64 -1.79 18.34
N THR A 187 -3.92 -2.50 17.49
CA THR A 187 -2.47 -2.44 17.35
C THR A 187 -2.13 -1.51 16.21
N THR A 188 -1.33 -0.47 16.48
CA THR A 188 -0.73 0.36 15.43
C THR A 188 0.79 0.20 15.49
N THR A 189 1.40 -0.22 14.40
CA THR A 189 2.86 -0.39 14.30
C THR A 189 3.35 -0.02 12.91
N THR A 190 4.67 -0.05 12.73
CA THR A 190 5.33 0.24 11.46
C THR A 190 6.24 -0.92 11.09
N ILE A 191 6.11 -1.40 9.86
CA ILE A 191 7.13 -2.22 9.23
C ILE A 191 8.19 -1.29 8.67
N SER A 192 9.43 -1.46 9.14
CA SER A 192 10.59 -0.74 8.62
C SER A 192 11.20 -1.53 7.47
N ASN A 193 11.18 -0.95 6.26
CA ASN A 193 11.99 -1.41 5.14
C ASN A 193 13.20 -0.50 5.03
N MET A 194 14.42 -1.03 5.16
CA MET A 194 15.62 -0.20 5.28
C MET A 194 16.83 -0.86 4.62
N ASP A 195 17.60 -0.08 3.86
CA ASP A 195 18.90 -0.50 3.34
C ASP A 195 20.05 -0.21 4.33
N ALA A 196 21.27 -0.63 4.00
CA ALA A 196 22.45 -0.39 4.84
C ALA A 196 22.81 1.10 5.02
N ASN A 197 22.29 1.97 4.16
CA ASN A 197 22.52 3.42 4.18
C ASN A 197 21.34 4.19 4.80
N ASN A 198 20.40 3.48 5.45
CA ASN A 198 19.25 4.04 6.15
C ASN A 198 18.21 4.72 5.23
N HIS A 199 18.16 4.37 3.94
CA HIS A 199 17.02 4.72 3.09
C HIS A 199 15.84 3.86 3.51
N ALA A 200 14.74 4.50 3.91
CA ALA A 200 13.61 3.83 4.52
C ALA A 200 12.30 4.01 3.73
N ALA A 201 11.51 2.95 3.70
CA ALA A 201 10.14 2.95 3.16
C ALA A 201 9.19 2.35 4.18
N PRO A 202 8.71 3.11 5.18
CA PRO A 202 7.86 2.55 6.22
C PRO A 202 6.48 2.13 5.69
N VAL A 203 5.93 1.04 6.23
CA VAL A 203 4.53 0.65 6.03
C VAL A 203 3.81 0.69 7.37
N THR A 204 2.77 1.49 7.48
CA THR A 204 1.93 1.53 8.69
C THR A 204 1.01 0.32 8.70
N VAL A 205 0.92 -0.37 9.83
CA VAL A 205 0.01 -1.50 10.02
C VAL A 205 -0.95 -1.15 11.15
N LEU A 206 -2.24 -1.14 10.82
CA LEU A 206 -3.33 -1.03 11.76
C LEU A 206 -4.03 -2.39 11.85
N GLY A 207 -3.87 -3.08 12.98
CA GLY A 207 -4.55 -4.34 13.26
C GLY A 207 -5.60 -4.18 14.34
N SER A 208 -6.82 -4.65 14.09
CA SER A 208 -7.89 -4.67 15.09
C SER A 208 -8.12 -6.10 15.60
N ALA A 209 -7.99 -6.29 16.91
CA ALA A 209 -8.44 -7.48 17.60
C ALA A 209 -9.88 -7.27 18.06
N VAL A 210 -10.80 -8.06 17.50
CA VAL A 210 -12.23 -8.02 17.82
C VAL A 210 -12.64 -9.28 18.59
N MET A 211 -13.65 -9.20 19.46
CA MET A 211 -14.15 -10.40 20.13
C MET A 211 -14.92 -11.26 19.14
N ALA A 212 -14.61 -12.55 19.13
CA ALA A 212 -15.47 -13.56 18.55
C ALA A 212 -16.18 -14.33 19.67
N TYR A 213 -17.48 -14.55 19.47
CA TYR A 213 -18.36 -15.25 20.38
C TYR A 213 -18.94 -16.46 19.67
N THR A 214 -18.56 -17.66 20.11
CA THR A 214 -19.12 -18.90 19.58
C THR A 214 -20.35 -19.28 20.39
N TRP A 215 -21.46 -19.50 19.70
CA TRP A 215 -22.68 -20.00 20.30
C TRP A 215 -22.44 -21.39 20.92
N ASN A 216 -22.81 -21.54 22.20
CA ASN A 216 -22.79 -22.81 22.92
C ASN A 216 -24.15 -23.14 23.58
N GLY A 217 -25.19 -22.35 23.28
CA GLY A 217 -26.55 -22.61 23.74
C GLY A 217 -27.16 -23.82 23.03
N ALA A 218 -27.88 -24.65 23.78
CA ALA A 218 -28.57 -25.82 23.23
C ALA A 218 -29.91 -25.41 22.55
N THR A 219 -30.89 -26.32 22.54
CA THR A 219 -32.20 -26.12 21.88
C THR A 219 -33.08 -25.10 22.61
N SER A 220 -33.67 -24.18 21.84
CA SER A 220 -34.59 -23.12 22.29
C SER A 220 -33.99 -22.22 23.37
N THR A 221 -32.72 -21.86 23.21
CA THR A 221 -32.03 -20.99 24.15
C THR A 221 -31.98 -19.54 23.66
N SER A 222 -32.05 -18.60 24.60
CA SER A 222 -32.14 -17.15 24.36
C SER A 222 -30.85 -16.59 23.78
N TYR A 223 -30.94 -15.84 22.67
CA TYR A 223 -29.83 -15.13 22.05
C TYR A 223 -29.19 -14.12 23.00
N ASN A 224 -30.01 -13.45 23.82
CA ASN A 224 -29.59 -12.40 24.73
C ASN A 224 -28.98 -12.93 26.04
N THR A 225 -29.01 -14.24 26.29
CA THR A 225 -28.39 -14.85 27.48
C THR A 225 -26.86 -14.92 27.31
N PRO A 226 -26.06 -14.17 28.11
CA PRO A 226 -24.61 -14.07 27.90
C PRO A 226 -23.86 -15.39 27.93
N ALA A 227 -24.33 -16.34 28.74
CA ALA A 227 -23.71 -17.65 28.93
C ALA A 227 -23.91 -18.62 27.76
N ASN A 228 -24.80 -18.29 26.81
CA ASN A 228 -24.98 -19.03 25.54
C ASN A 228 -23.92 -18.66 24.48
N TRP A 229 -22.95 -17.84 24.86
CA TRP A 229 -21.79 -17.48 24.06
C TRP A 229 -20.50 -17.86 24.80
N THR A 230 -19.50 -18.33 24.05
CA THR A 230 -18.14 -18.57 24.53
C THR A 230 -17.15 -17.69 23.75
N PRO A 231 -16.37 -16.83 24.42
CA PRO A 231 -16.46 -16.47 25.85
C PRO A 231 -17.81 -15.83 26.20
N THR A 232 -18.14 -15.68 27.48
CA THR A 232 -19.44 -15.09 27.89
C THR A 232 -19.60 -13.67 27.34
N ARG A 233 -20.68 -13.43 26.60
CA ARG A 233 -20.96 -12.14 25.94
C ARG A 233 -21.72 -11.19 26.87
N THR A 234 -21.03 -10.61 27.85
CA THR A 234 -21.66 -9.71 28.84
C THR A 234 -21.89 -8.29 28.33
N THR A 235 -21.11 -7.86 27.33
CA THR A 235 -21.19 -6.52 26.75
C THR A 235 -21.27 -6.63 25.23
N PRO A 236 -22.48 -6.69 24.65
CA PRO A 236 -22.68 -6.63 23.21
C PRO A 236 -21.98 -5.42 22.58
N SER A 237 -21.18 -5.64 21.55
CA SER A 237 -20.53 -4.59 20.75
C SER A 237 -20.91 -4.72 19.28
N ASN A 238 -20.90 -3.59 18.56
CA ASN A 238 -21.11 -3.55 17.12
C ASN A 238 -19.95 -4.16 16.32
N ALA A 239 -18.80 -4.39 16.94
CA ALA A 239 -17.64 -5.05 16.34
C ALA A 239 -17.59 -6.56 16.64
N ASP A 240 -18.62 -7.12 17.29
CA ASP A 240 -18.61 -8.54 17.64
C ASP A 240 -18.71 -9.42 16.40
N ILE A 241 -17.93 -10.51 16.42
CA ILE A 241 -18.04 -11.61 15.47
C ILE A 241 -18.86 -12.70 16.16
N LEU A 242 -20.04 -13.02 15.66
CA LEU A 242 -20.90 -14.07 16.20
C LEU A 242 -20.77 -15.33 15.36
N VAL A 243 -20.45 -16.45 15.99
CA VAL A 243 -20.13 -17.70 15.30
C VAL A 243 -21.07 -18.82 15.76
N PHE A 244 -21.74 -19.44 14.79
CA PHE A 244 -22.43 -20.72 14.94
C PHE A 244 -21.56 -21.81 14.35
N ASP A 245 -20.94 -22.61 15.22
CA ASP A 245 -19.95 -23.63 14.84
C ASP A 245 -20.53 -25.03 15.06
N GLY A 246 -20.67 -25.81 13.98
CA GLY A 246 -21.22 -27.16 14.02
C GLY A 246 -20.36 -28.18 14.77
N ALA A 247 -19.07 -27.91 14.96
CA ALA A 247 -18.21 -28.72 15.83
C ALA A 247 -18.52 -28.50 17.32
N SER A 248 -19.01 -27.31 17.69
CA SER A 248 -19.37 -26.94 19.07
C SER A 248 -20.84 -27.24 19.37
N THR A 249 -21.74 -26.85 18.46
CA THR A 249 -23.19 -27.07 18.59
C THR A 249 -23.74 -27.39 17.19
N PRO A 250 -23.91 -28.68 16.83
CA PRO A 250 -24.29 -29.08 15.47
C PRO A 250 -25.67 -28.57 15.01
N MET A 251 -26.64 -28.49 15.91
CA MET A 251 -28.04 -28.16 15.59
C MET A 251 -28.63 -27.14 16.57
N PRO A 252 -28.10 -25.90 16.63
CA PRO A 252 -28.58 -24.91 17.59
C PRO A 252 -29.98 -24.46 17.20
N THR A 253 -30.86 -24.29 18.19
CA THR A 253 -32.15 -23.62 18.02
C THR A 253 -32.14 -22.39 18.93
N VAL A 254 -32.14 -21.22 18.31
CA VAL A 254 -31.90 -19.93 18.97
C VAL A 254 -33.16 -19.09 18.93
N VAL A 255 -33.55 -18.55 20.08
CA VAL A 255 -34.63 -17.56 20.16
C VAL A 255 -34.02 -16.16 20.12
N LEU A 256 -34.29 -15.40 19.06
CA LEU A 256 -33.87 -14.01 18.88
C LEU A 256 -34.76 -13.07 19.71
N ASP A 257 -34.36 -12.85 20.97
CA ASP A 257 -35.12 -12.17 22.02
C ASP A 257 -34.50 -10.84 22.48
N TYR A 258 -33.62 -10.23 21.68
CA TYR A 258 -33.03 -8.94 21.99
C TYR A 258 -34.05 -7.80 21.88
N ALA A 259 -34.11 -6.93 22.90
CA ALA A 259 -35.16 -5.92 23.04
C ALA A 259 -35.06 -4.74 22.05
N ALA A 260 -33.86 -4.36 21.64
CA ALA A 260 -33.58 -3.28 20.71
C ALA A 260 -32.80 -3.79 19.51
N ALA A 261 -32.90 -3.10 18.36
CA ALA A 261 -32.10 -3.41 17.18
C ALA A 261 -30.62 -3.52 17.55
N GLN A 262 -29.95 -4.57 17.04
CA GLN A 262 -28.52 -4.78 17.27
C GLN A 262 -27.76 -4.60 15.97
N THR A 263 -26.57 -4.03 16.08
CA THR A 263 -25.54 -4.11 15.04
C THR A 263 -24.48 -5.08 15.54
N VAL A 264 -24.00 -5.97 14.67
CA VAL A 264 -22.83 -6.81 14.93
C VAL A 264 -21.90 -6.72 13.73
N GLY A 265 -20.62 -7.04 13.95
CA GLY A 265 -19.61 -6.90 12.92
C GLY A 265 -19.76 -7.98 11.88
N GLN A 266 -19.82 -9.24 12.32
CA GLN A 266 -19.98 -10.38 11.42
C GLN A 266 -20.86 -11.46 12.05
N LEU A 267 -21.54 -12.23 11.20
CA LEU A 267 -22.32 -13.41 11.58
C LEU A 267 -21.92 -14.62 10.70
N LEU A 268 -21.33 -15.64 11.33
CA LEU A 268 -20.70 -16.77 10.66
C LEU A 268 -21.38 -18.08 11.04
N PHE A 269 -21.66 -18.92 10.04
CA PHE A 269 -22.09 -20.30 10.20
C PHE A 269 -21.05 -21.22 9.59
N SER A 270 -20.51 -22.15 10.39
CA SER A 270 -19.35 -22.96 10.01
C SER A 270 -19.46 -24.42 10.45
N ASN A 271 -18.56 -25.25 9.92
CA ASN A 271 -18.37 -26.66 10.30
C ASN A 271 -19.66 -27.52 10.23
N ASN A 272 -20.44 -27.36 9.16
CA ASN A 272 -21.69 -28.09 8.91
C ASN A 272 -22.78 -27.87 9.97
N VAL A 273 -22.85 -26.67 10.55
CA VAL A 273 -23.94 -26.34 11.49
C VAL A 273 -25.29 -26.34 10.79
N SER A 274 -26.33 -26.88 11.43
CA SER A 274 -27.73 -26.78 11.00
C SER A 274 -28.50 -25.91 12.00
N ALA A 275 -28.35 -24.60 11.87
CA ALA A 275 -28.89 -23.62 12.81
C ALA A 275 -30.33 -23.27 12.49
N THR A 276 -31.16 -23.16 13.54
CA THR A 276 -32.49 -22.56 13.47
C THR A 276 -32.52 -21.29 14.30
N LEU A 277 -32.78 -20.15 13.67
CA LEU A 277 -32.99 -18.86 14.33
C LEU A 277 -34.49 -18.57 14.30
N SER A 278 -35.11 -18.49 15.47
CA SER A 278 -36.53 -18.20 15.61
C SER A 278 -36.74 -16.84 16.25
N THR A 279 -37.84 -16.18 15.91
CA THR A 279 -38.27 -14.96 16.61
C THR A 279 -39.79 -14.93 16.76
N ASP A 280 -40.25 -14.38 17.88
CA ASP A 280 -41.67 -14.21 18.20
C ASP A 280 -42.14 -12.76 17.97
N ASP A 281 -41.28 -11.87 17.46
CA ASP A 281 -41.59 -10.45 17.23
C ASP A 281 -40.79 -9.91 16.04
N SER A 282 -41.07 -8.67 15.64
CA SER A 282 -40.18 -7.95 14.72
C SER A 282 -38.84 -7.67 15.39
N ARG A 283 -37.74 -8.05 14.73
CA ARG A 283 -36.37 -7.86 15.18
C ARG A 283 -35.51 -7.35 14.04
N THR A 284 -34.53 -6.52 14.37
CA THR A 284 -33.54 -6.01 13.41
C THR A 284 -32.14 -6.33 13.90
N LEU A 285 -31.43 -7.14 13.12
CA LEU A 285 -29.99 -7.36 13.24
C LEU A 285 -29.31 -6.76 12.01
N THR A 286 -28.52 -5.72 12.21
CA THR A 286 -27.70 -5.12 11.16
C THR A 286 -26.34 -5.81 11.17
N LEU A 287 -25.94 -6.32 10.01
CA LEU A 287 -24.60 -6.83 9.73
C LEU A 287 -23.92 -5.77 8.88
N ASP A 288 -23.01 -5.00 9.48
CA ASP A 288 -22.06 -4.09 8.84
C ASP A 288 -21.56 -3.12 9.93
N ASN A 289 -20.32 -3.32 10.35
CA ASN A 289 -19.57 -2.33 11.14
C ASN A 289 -18.22 -2.04 10.48
N ASN A 290 -18.15 -2.19 9.16
CA ASN A 290 -16.95 -1.97 8.36
C ASN A 290 -15.76 -2.85 8.83
N LEU A 291 -16.05 -4.06 9.32
CA LEU A 291 -14.99 -5.03 9.63
C LEU A 291 -14.50 -5.68 8.33
N PRO A 292 -13.17 -5.81 8.13
CA PRO A 292 -12.62 -6.58 7.03
C PRO A 292 -13.16 -8.02 6.96
N GLY A 293 -13.57 -8.45 5.78
CA GLY A 293 -14.15 -9.78 5.51
C GLY A 293 -15.60 -9.69 5.09
N ASP A 294 -16.25 -10.84 4.93
CA ASP A 294 -17.68 -10.91 4.63
C ASP A 294 -18.49 -10.79 5.94
N ASP A 295 -19.49 -9.90 5.94
CA ASP A 295 -20.33 -9.65 7.14
C ASP A 295 -21.26 -10.82 7.46
N PHE A 296 -21.65 -11.59 6.45
CA PHE A 296 -22.50 -12.77 6.57
C PHE A 296 -21.92 -13.93 5.78
N THR A 297 -21.57 -15.01 6.48
CA THR A 297 -20.98 -16.20 5.85
C THR A 297 -21.73 -17.46 6.28
N ILE A 298 -22.13 -18.27 5.30
CA ILE A 298 -22.57 -19.65 5.49
C ILE A 298 -21.56 -20.56 4.79
N SER A 299 -20.69 -21.21 5.58
CA SER A 299 -19.70 -22.13 5.04
C SER A 299 -20.35 -23.38 4.45
N THR A 300 -19.69 -24.00 3.48
CA THR A 300 -20.12 -25.26 2.83
C THR A 300 -20.63 -26.30 3.85
N GLY A 301 -21.78 -26.89 3.53
CA GLY A 301 -22.44 -27.92 4.35
C GLY A 301 -23.21 -27.39 5.56
N SER A 302 -23.14 -26.08 5.85
CA SER A 302 -23.96 -25.45 6.88
C SER A 302 -25.33 -25.04 6.32
N ILE A 303 -26.35 -25.04 7.17
CA ILE A 303 -27.73 -24.67 6.86
C ILE A 303 -28.21 -23.68 7.93
N VAL A 304 -28.88 -22.62 7.51
CA VAL A 304 -29.53 -21.66 8.41
C VAL A 304 -31.01 -21.60 8.06
N THR A 305 -31.86 -21.87 9.04
CA THR A 305 -33.31 -21.72 8.93
C THR A 305 -33.72 -20.53 9.78
N ILE A 306 -34.38 -19.55 9.18
CA ILE A 306 -34.96 -18.40 9.89
C ILE A 306 -36.47 -18.61 9.97
N ILE A 307 -37.02 -18.60 11.19
CA ILE A 307 -38.42 -18.84 11.47
C ILE A 307 -38.99 -17.62 12.19
N ASN A 308 -40.10 -17.09 11.67
CA ASN A 308 -40.96 -16.22 12.46
C ASN A 308 -42.09 -17.07 13.04
N ASN A 309 -42.11 -17.20 14.37
CA ASN A 309 -43.10 -18.01 15.08
C ASN A 309 -44.43 -17.28 15.26
N THR A 310 -44.45 -15.96 15.06
CA THR A 310 -45.72 -15.28 14.91
C THR A 310 -46.28 -15.59 13.53
N ASN A 311 -47.58 -15.85 13.47
CA ASN A 311 -48.35 -15.75 12.24
C ASN A 311 -48.43 -14.27 11.81
N ALA A 312 -47.28 -13.62 11.60
CA ALA A 312 -47.22 -12.29 11.05
C ALA A 312 -47.52 -12.39 9.56
N ALA A 313 -48.71 -11.90 9.18
CA ALA A 313 -49.03 -11.63 7.80
C ALA A 313 -47.87 -10.84 7.17
N ALA A 314 -47.26 -11.44 6.14
CA ALA A 314 -46.23 -10.93 5.26
C ALA A 314 -45.76 -9.49 5.48
N VAL A 315 -44.50 -9.31 5.86
CA VAL A 315 -43.68 -8.21 5.35
C VAL A 315 -42.32 -8.80 4.98
N GLY A 316 -41.94 -8.57 3.72
CA GLY A 316 -40.86 -9.26 3.03
C GLY A 316 -39.46 -8.95 3.56
N LEU A 317 -38.55 -9.83 3.14
CA LEU A 317 -37.10 -9.62 3.16
C LEU A 317 -36.70 -8.34 2.41
#